data_AF-A0A2G5LCC7-F1
#
_entry.id   AF-A0A2G5LCC7-F1
#
_cell.length_a   1.000
_cell.length_b   1.000
_cell.length_c   1.000
_cell.angle_alpha   90.00
_cell.angle_beta   90.00
_cell.angle_gamma   90.00
#
_symmetry.space_group_name_H-M   'P 1'
#
loop_
_entity.id
_entity.type
_entity.pdbx_description
1 polymer ?
#
loop_
_entity_poly.entity_id
_entity_poly.type
_entity_poly.pdbx_seq_one_letter_code
_entity_poly.pdbx_strand_id
1 'polypeptide(L)'
;MNLQDMKITVQKARKKVVKEVDHFAKLERFIAAVLIFTPAILYWADLGCRDTFRDSISNYYFMWAGHWFGSLLTLAAALFIYNGAQHMSAQKEKQPLVKKAKSRFGKGYNIIFGVALFGVLFFDHITFKWTHYIFASIFFVGCALAMILTRETRINTLGDVLGVLTLVFLGFHLLLEYVVWKDHNPFTLLWAEWIGLILIAIYFIAESRQRDRQEEEAHLYE
;
A
#
# COMPACT_ATOMS: atom_id res chain seq x y z
N MET A 1 -0.95 45.08 9.34
CA MET A 1 -0.81 43.83 10.13
C MET A 1 0.55 43.88 10.81
N ASN A 2 0.62 43.78 12.15
CA ASN A 2 1.88 43.84 12.89
C ASN A 2 2.66 42.53 12.66
N LEU A 3 3.99 42.59 12.72
CA LEU A 3 4.92 41.45 12.63
C LEU A 3 4.57 40.33 13.63
N GLN A 4 4.03 40.68 14.80
CA GLN A 4 3.52 39.71 15.77
C GLN A 4 2.26 38.97 15.27
N ASP A 5 1.29 39.69 14.72
CA ASP A 5 0.06 39.09 14.16
C ASP A 5 0.39 38.14 12.99
N MET A 6 1.39 38.53 12.18
CA MET A 6 1.88 37.71 11.09
C MET A 6 2.52 36.40 11.60
N LYS A 7 3.37 36.47 12.63
CA LYS A 7 3.97 35.28 13.27
C LYS A 7 2.91 34.34 13.86
N ILE A 8 1.91 34.89 14.55
CA ILE A 8 0.81 34.11 15.16
C ILE A 8 -0.03 33.44 14.07
N THR A 9 -0.36 34.16 12.99
CA THR A 9 -1.14 33.62 11.87
C THR A 9 -0.38 32.48 11.17
N VAL A 10 0.91 32.66 10.94
CA VAL A 10 1.78 31.62 10.36
C VAL A 10 1.88 30.40 11.27
N GLN A 11 2.03 30.58 12.59
CA GLN A 11 2.05 29.48 13.55
C GLN A 11 0.72 28.72 13.60
N LYS A 12 -0.42 29.42 13.58
CA LYS A 12 -1.75 28.80 13.52
C LYS A 12 -1.94 27.99 12.24
N ALA A 13 -1.56 28.55 11.09
CA ALA A 13 -1.63 27.85 9.80
C ALA A 13 -0.74 26.59 9.80
N ARG A 14 0.49 26.68 10.34
CA ARG A 14 1.40 25.55 10.51
C ARG A 14 0.76 24.45 11.36
N LYS A 15 0.26 24.78 12.55
CA LYS A 15 -0.38 23.81 13.46
C LYS A 15 -1.59 23.12 12.81
N LYS A 16 -2.39 23.86 12.04
CA LYS A 16 -3.52 23.29 11.30
C LYS A 16 -3.07 22.25 10.26
N VAL A 17 -2.10 22.61 9.41
CA VAL A 17 -1.56 21.71 8.39
C VAL A 17 -0.94 20.48 9.04
N VAL A 18 -0.12 20.64 10.08
CA VAL A 18 0.51 19.51 10.77
C VAL A 18 -0.53 18.53 11.32
N LYS A 19 -1.60 19.03 11.94
CA LYS A 19 -2.68 18.23 12.52
C LYS A 19 -3.49 17.46 11.46
N GLU A 20 -3.87 18.12 10.36
CA GLU A 20 -4.58 17.44 9.25
C GLU A 20 -3.74 16.27 8.73
N VAL A 21 -2.45 16.52 8.58
CA VAL A 21 -1.52 15.61 7.94
C VAL A 21 -1.15 14.45 8.89
N ASP A 22 -1.15 14.64 10.22
CA ASP A 22 -1.13 13.56 11.23
C ASP A 22 -2.39 12.67 11.21
N HIS A 23 -3.59 13.26 11.14
CA HIS A 23 -4.82 12.49 11.03
C HIS A 23 -4.83 11.59 9.79
N PHE A 24 -4.30 12.08 8.67
CA PHE A 24 -4.17 11.28 7.45
C PHE A 24 -3.19 10.12 7.61
N ALA A 25 -2.04 10.31 8.26
CA ALA A 25 -1.10 9.21 8.52
C ALA A 25 -1.71 8.10 9.39
N LYS A 26 -2.52 8.47 10.39
CA LYS A 26 -3.26 7.51 11.22
C LYS A 26 -4.30 6.74 10.42
N LEU A 27 -5.07 7.43 9.57
CA LEU A 27 -6.04 6.80 8.68
C LEU A 27 -5.35 5.86 7.69
N GLU A 28 -4.22 6.28 7.11
CA GLU A 28 -3.43 5.50 6.17
C GLU A 28 -3.00 4.15 6.79
N ARG A 29 -2.47 4.18 8.02
CA ARG A 29 -2.06 2.96 8.75
C ARG A 29 -3.24 2.08 9.10
N PHE A 30 -4.36 2.68 9.50
CA PHE A 30 -5.57 1.93 9.81
C PHE A 30 -6.09 1.19 8.58
N ILE A 31 -6.17 1.87 7.44
CA ILE A 31 -6.58 1.25 6.17
C ILE A 31 -5.59 0.15 5.79
N ALA A 32 -4.28 0.41 5.84
CA ALA A 32 -3.27 -0.61 5.55
C ALA A 32 -3.41 -1.85 6.45
N ALA A 33 -3.70 -1.67 7.74
CA ALA A 33 -3.94 -2.77 8.66
C ALA A 33 -5.21 -3.56 8.32
N VAL A 34 -6.29 -2.90 7.90
CA VAL A 34 -7.50 -3.57 7.41
C VAL A 34 -7.20 -4.38 6.14
N LEU A 35 -6.41 -3.82 5.22
CA LEU A 35 -6.08 -4.46 3.95
C LEU A 35 -5.21 -5.72 4.10
N ILE A 36 -4.45 -5.87 5.19
CA ILE A 36 -3.76 -7.13 5.54
C ILE A 36 -4.76 -8.29 5.66
N PHE A 37 -5.96 -8.01 6.18
CA PHE A 37 -7.00 -9.01 6.37
C PHE A 37 -7.87 -9.20 5.13
N THR A 38 -7.52 -8.60 3.98
CA THR A 38 -8.31 -8.72 2.74
C THR A 38 -8.65 -10.19 2.43
N PRO A 39 -7.71 -11.16 2.39
CA PRO A 39 -8.05 -12.55 2.09
C PRO A 39 -8.99 -13.19 3.13
N ALA A 40 -8.86 -12.84 4.41
CA ALA A 40 -9.73 -13.36 5.47
C ALA A 40 -11.14 -12.77 5.39
N ILE A 41 -11.26 -11.46 5.13
CA ILE A 41 -12.56 -10.79 4.93
C ILE A 41 -13.25 -11.35 3.68
N LEU A 42 -12.49 -11.57 2.61
CA LEU A 42 -13.00 -12.17 1.37
C LEU A 42 -13.46 -13.61 1.58
N TYR A 43 -12.69 -14.42 2.28
CA TYR A 43 -13.09 -15.77 2.63
C TYR A 43 -14.37 -15.77 3.47
N TRP A 44 -14.45 -14.91 4.48
CA TRP A 44 -15.65 -14.77 5.30
C TRP A 44 -16.88 -14.35 4.47
N ALA A 45 -16.71 -13.43 3.50
CA ALA A 45 -17.77 -13.01 2.59
C ALA A 45 -18.16 -14.07 1.54
N ASP A 46 -17.28 -15.04 1.28
CA ASP A 46 -17.50 -16.18 0.37
C ASP A 46 -18.05 -17.41 1.11
N LEU A 47 -18.18 -17.36 2.44
CA LEU A 47 -18.86 -18.39 3.23
C LEU A 47 -20.30 -18.52 2.75
N GLY A 48 -20.66 -19.72 2.29
CA GLY A 48 -21.93 -20.02 1.62
C GLY A 48 -21.80 -20.28 0.11
N CYS A 49 -20.69 -19.89 -0.53
CA CYS A 49 -20.33 -20.33 -1.88
C CYS A 49 -19.27 -21.44 -1.87
N ARG A 50 -18.29 -21.37 -0.96
CA ARG A 50 -17.28 -22.40 -0.72
C ARG A 50 -16.87 -22.45 0.75
N ASP A 51 -16.49 -23.65 1.20
CA ASP A 51 -15.96 -23.89 2.55
C ASP A 51 -14.41 -23.86 2.60
N THR A 52 -13.76 -23.53 1.49
CA THR A 52 -12.31 -23.46 1.38
C THR A 52 -11.87 -22.14 0.75
N PHE A 53 -10.66 -21.70 1.11
CA PHE A 53 -10.01 -20.57 0.47
C PHE A 53 -9.87 -20.80 -1.04
N ARG A 54 -10.09 -19.75 -1.84
CA ARG A 54 -9.82 -19.77 -3.29
C ARG A 54 -8.33 -19.71 -3.58
N ASP A 55 -7.91 -20.17 -4.75
CA ASP A 55 -6.48 -20.29 -5.11
C ASP A 55 -5.74 -18.94 -5.28
N SER A 56 -6.44 -17.82 -5.42
CA SER A 56 -5.90 -16.45 -5.53
C SER A 56 -6.90 -15.44 -4.98
N ILE A 57 -6.43 -14.29 -4.51
CA ILE A 57 -7.24 -13.13 -4.12
C ILE A 57 -8.15 -12.70 -5.28
N SER A 58 -7.64 -12.73 -6.51
CA SER A 58 -8.39 -12.34 -7.71
C SER A 58 -9.52 -13.32 -8.06
N ASN A 59 -9.52 -14.53 -7.50
CA ASN A 59 -10.62 -15.49 -7.70
C ASN A 59 -11.91 -15.08 -6.97
N TYR A 60 -11.80 -14.21 -5.95
CA TYR A 60 -12.96 -13.65 -5.26
C TYR A 60 -13.74 -12.63 -6.10
N TYR A 61 -13.24 -12.24 -7.27
CA TYR A 61 -14.04 -11.49 -8.25
C TYR A 61 -15.33 -12.23 -8.62
N PHE A 62 -15.28 -13.57 -8.68
CA PHE A 62 -16.38 -14.43 -9.11
C PHE A 62 -17.26 -14.95 -7.95
N MET A 63 -17.12 -14.42 -6.74
CA MET A 63 -18.04 -14.76 -5.65
C MET A 63 -19.36 -14.01 -5.79
N TRP A 64 -20.44 -14.55 -5.21
CA TRP A 64 -21.75 -13.88 -5.19
C TRP A 64 -21.66 -12.47 -4.58
N ALA A 65 -20.90 -12.33 -3.49
CA ALA A 65 -20.69 -11.08 -2.79
C ALA A 65 -19.53 -10.23 -3.36
N GLY A 66 -19.26 -10.30 -4.68
CA GLY A 66 -18.08 -9.71 -5.35
C GLY A 66 -17.83 -8.21 -5.11
N HIS A 67 -18.83 -7.46 -4.63
CA HIS A 67 -18.67 -6.09 -4.18
C HIS A 67 -17.67 -5.95 -3.01
N TRP A 68 -17.49 -6.96 -2.17
CA TRP A 68 -16.45 -6.97 -1.12
C TRP A 68 -15.04 -6.93 -1.72
N PHE A 69 -14.79 -7.75 -2.74
CA PHE A 69 -13.54 -7.71 -3.51
C PHE A 69 -13.32 -6.35 -4.14
N GLY A 70 -14.32 -5.82 -4.85
CA GLY A 70 -14.22 -4.50 -5.46
C GLY A 70 -13.95 -3.39 -4.44
N SER A 71 -14.60 -3.42 -3.28
CA SER A 71 -14.46 -2.40 -2.24
C SER A 71 -13.07 -2.41 -1.60
N LEU A 72 -12.56 -3.59 -1.24
CA LEU A 72 -11.24 -3.74 -0.62
C LEU A 72 -10.11 -3.35 -1.59
N LEU A 73 -10.18 -3.80 -2.85
CA LEU A 73 -9.19 -3.42 -3.86
C LEU A 73 -9.26 -1.92 -4.20
N THR A 74 -10.46 -1.35 -4.28
CA THR A 74 -10.63 0.10 -4.52
C THR A 74 -10.06 0.90 -3.36
N LEU A 75 -10.30 0.47 -2.11
CA LEU A 75 -9.74 1.12 -0.92
C LEU A 75 -8.20 1.06 -0.93
N ALA A 76 -7.62 -0.08 -1.29
CA ALA A 76 -6.17 -0.23 -1.45
C ALA A 76 -5.63 0.67 -2.57
N ALA A 77 -6.26 0.66 -3.75
CA ALA A 77 -5.86 1.49 -4.88
C ALA A 77 -5.91 2.98 -4.53
N ALA A 78 -6.99 3.42 -3.88
CA ALA A 78 -7.18 4.79 -3.44
C ALA A 78 -6.11 5.21 -2.41
N LEU A 79 -5.76 4.32 -1.47
CA LEU A 79 -4.69 4.57 -0.49
C LEU A 79 -3.36 4.86 -1.19
N PHE A 80 -2.97 4.02 -2.14
CA PHE A 80 -1.74 4.18 -2.92
C PHE A 80 -1.75 5.45 -3.80
N ILE A 81 -2.85 5.71 -4.50
CA ILE A 81 -3.00 6.92 -5.33
C ILE A 81 -2.95 8.18 -4.47
N TYR A 82 -3.67 8.19 -3.36
CA TYR A 82 -3.69 9.34 -2.45
C TYR A 82 -2.30 9.60 -1.88
N ASN A 83 -1.61 8.56 -1.43
CA ASN A 83 -0.25 8.66 -0.93
C ASN A 83 0.70 9.25 -1.99
N GLY A 84 0.66 8.76 -3.24
CA GLY A 84 1.48 9.34 -4.29
C GLY A 84 1.05 10.75 -4.75
N ALA A 85 -0.24 11.09 -4.68
CA ALA A 85 -0.75 12.42 -4.99
C ALA A 85 -0.32 13.48 -3.97
N GLN A 86 -0.25 13.12 -2.67
CA GLN A 86 0.30 13.98 -1.63
C GLN A 86 1.74 14.40 -1.94
N HIS A 87 2.57 13.45 -2.38
CA HIS A 87 3.95 13.73 -2.81
C HIS A 87 4.01 14.73 -3.97
N MET A 88 3.16 14.59 -4.98
CA MET A 88 3.12 15.55 -6.11
C MET A 88 2.61 16.93 -5.68
N SER A 89 1.60 16.97 -4.81
CA SER A 89 1.09 18.23 -4.27
C SER A 89 2.15 18.96 -3.47
N ALA A 90 3.01 18.23 -2.75
CA ALA A 90 4.11 18.82 -2.01
C ALA A 90 5.14 19.50 -2.91
N GLN A 91 5.50 18.87 -4.03
CA GLN A 91 6.51 19.42 -4.94
C GLN A 91 6.08 20.74 -5.57
N LYS A 92 4.77 20.94 -5.79
CA LYS A 92 4.18 22.16 -6.35
C LYS A 92 4.04 23.31 -5.33
N GLU A 93 4.25 23.04 -4.04
CA GLU A 93 4.09 24.02 -2.98
C GLU A 93 5.21 25.07 -3.02
N LYS A 94 4.84 26.34 -3.09
CA LYS A 94 5.81 27.46 -3.21
C LYS A 94 6.33 27.92 -1.85
N GLN A 95 5.55 27.71 -0.78
CA GLN A 95 5.98 28.04 0.55
C GLN A 95 6.93 26.96 1.08
N PRO A 96 8.21 27.27 1.37
CA PRO A 96 9.21 26.26 1.76
C PRO A 96 8.81 25.48 3.01
N LEU A 97 8.10 26.13 3.94
CA LEU A 97 7.62 25.52 5.18
C LEU A 97 6.47 24.52 4.95
N VAL A 98 5.49 24.88 4.11
CA VAL A 98 4.37 23.99 3.75
C VAL A 98 4.86 22.89 2.82
N LYS A 99 5.81 23.20 1.94
CA LYS A 99 6.49 22.21 1.08
C LYS A 99 7.16 21.15 1.93
N LYS A 100 7.98 21.53 2.91
CA LYS A 100 8.61 20.60 3.85
C LYS A 100 7.58 19.76 4.60
N ALA A 101 6.47 20.39 5.03
CA ALA A 101 5.37 19.72 5.71
C ALA A 101 4.43 18.92 4.80
N LYS A 102 4.49 19.01 3.47
CA LYS A 102 3.70 18.18 2.54
C LYS A 102 4.57 17.11 1.89
N SER A 103 5.84 17.44 1.63
CA SER A 103 6.83 16.50 1.08
C SER A 103 7.22 15.44 2.10
N ARG A 104 6.69 15.59 3.33
CA ARG A 104 6.66 14.57 4.37
C ARG A 104 5.97 13.28 3.94
N PHE A 105 5.10 13.31 2.93
CA PHE A 105 4.29 12.15 2.58
C PHE A 105 4.40 11.67 1.15
N GLY A 106 4.48 10.34 1.11
CA GLY A 106 4.27 9.52 -0.04
C GLY A 106 5.40 9.56 -1.05
N LYS A 107 5.36 8.59 -1.93
CA LYS A 107 6.33 8.45 -3.01
C LYS A 107 5.55 8.42 -4.30
N GLY A 108 5.95 9.26 -5.27
CA GLY A 108 5.16 9.48 -6.50
C GLY A 108 4.86 8.19 -7.27
N TYR A 109 5.73 7.18 -7.17
CA TYR A 109 5.51 5.86 -7.76
C TYR A 109 4.29 5.12 -7.19
N ASN A 110 3.78 5.47 -6.01
CA ASN A 110 2.60 4.84 -5.42
C ASN A 110 1.33 5.09 -6.26
N ILE A 111 1.29 6.16 -7.09
CA ILE A 111 0.22 6.32 -8.08
C ILE A 111 0.22 5.14 -9.06
N ILE A 112 1.39 4.71 -9.52
CA ILE A 112 1.52 3.59 -10.48
C ILE A 112 0.98 2.31 -9.84
N PHE A 113 1.32 2.05 -8.58
CA PHE A 113 0.84 0.86 -7.85
C PHE A 113 -0.68 0.89 -7.62
N GLY A 114 -1.24 2.04 -7.27
CA GLY A 114 -2.69 2.16 -7.11
C GLY A 114 -3.44 2.04 -8.44
N VAL A 115 -2.90 2.60 -9.54
CA VAL A 115 -3.44 2.37 -10.89
C VAL A 115 -3.33 0.90 -11.29
N ALA A 116 -2.23 0.23 -10.92
CA ALA A 116 -2.07 -1.19 -11.17
C ALA A 116 -3.10 -2.04 -10.43
N LEU A 117 -3.44 -1.70 -9.17
CA LEU A 117 -4.54 -2.35 -8.45
C LEU A 117 -5.91 -2.14 -9.12
N PHE A 118 -6.19 -0.96 -9.68
CA PHE A 118 -7.38 -0.78 -10.51
C PHE A 118 -7.34 -1.64 -11.78
N GLY A 119 -6.16 -1.83 -12.37
CA GLY A 119 -5.98 -2.79 -13.46
C GLY A 119 -6.34 -4.23 -13.04
N VAL A 120 -5.88 -4.69 -11.89
CA VAL A 120 -6.26 -6.00 -11.31
C VAL A 120 -7.78 -6.10 -11.10
N LEU A 121 -8.41 -5.00 -10.68
CA LEU A 121 -9.86 -4.94 -10.47
C LEU A 121 -10.67 -4.99 -11.77
N PHE A 122 -10.25 -4.26 -12.81
CA PHE A 122 -11.02 -4.13 -14.06
C PHE A 122 -10.77 -5.25 -15.06
N PHE A 123 -9.59 -5.87 -15.03
CA PHE A 123 -9.23 -6.95 -15.93
C PHE A 123 -9.19 -8.26 -15.15
N ASP A 124 -10.25 -9.08 -15.25
CA ASP A 124 -10.30 -10.36 -14.55
C ASP A 124 -9.25 -11.35 -15.11
N HIS A 125 -8.79 -12.27 -14.25
CA HIS A 125 -7.70 -13.18 -14.58
C HIS A 125 -8.11 -14.33 -15.52
N ILE A 126 -9.41 -14.50 -15.83
CA ILE A 126 -9.91 -15.52 -16.76
C ILE A 126 -9.96 -14.95 -18.17
N THR A 127 -10.71 -13.85 -18.38
CA THR A 127 -10.92 -13.22 -19.69
C THR A 127 -9.67 -12.46 -20.14
N PHE A 128 -9.04 -11.72 -19.23
CA PHE A 128 -7.90 -10.84 -19.52
C PHE A 128 -6.63 -11.29 -18.79
N LYS A 129 -6.38 -12.60 -18.78
CA LYS A 129 -5.28 -13.27 -18.05
C LYS A 129 -3.95 -12.53 -18.09
N TRP A 130 -3.46 -12.20 -19.30
CA TRP A 130 -2.16 -11.53 -19.46
C TRP A 130 -2.16 -10.11 -18.88
N THR A 131 -3.19 -9.32 -19.20
CA THR A 131 -3.33 -7.95 -18.68
C THR A 131 -3.43 -7.93 -17.16
N HIS A 132 -4.22 -8.86 -16.59
CA HIS A 132 -4.34 -9.04 -15.15
C HIS A 132 -2.98 -9.31 -14.50
N TYR A 133 -2.22 -10.28 -15.01
CA TYR A 133 -0.92 -10.62 -14.44
C TYR A 133 0.13 -9.53 -14.61
N ILE A 134 0.08 -8.75 -15.69
CA ILE A 134 0.94 -7.57 -15.84
C ILE A 134 0.66 -6.57 -14.73
N PHE A 135 -0.61 -6.23 -14.49
CA PHE A 135 -0.99 -5.31 -13.42
C PHE A 135 -0.68 -5.84 -12.02
N ALA A 136 -0.97 -7.12 -11.76
CA ALA A 136 -0.63 -7.77 -10.49
C ALA A 136 0.89 -7.77 -10.26
N SER A 137 1.69 -8.02 -11.30
CA SER A 137 3.14 -7.98 -11.24
C SER A 137 3.66 -6.57 -10.98
N ILE A 138 3.13 -5.55 -11.69
CA ILE A 138 3.48 -4.14 -11.46
C ILE A 138 3.20 -3.75 -10.00
N PHE A 139 2.10 -4.23 -9.42
CA PHE A 139 1.79 -3.99 -8.02
C PHE A 139 2.75 -4.72 -7.08
N PHE A 140 2.76 -6.05 -7.08
CA PHE A 140 3.50 -6.84 -6.09
C PHE A 140 5.03 -6.71 -6.26
N VAL A 141 5.54 -6.92 -7.47
CA VAL A 141 6.98 -6.81 -7.76
C VAL A 141 7.41 -5.35 -7.65
N GLY A 142 6.59 -4.41 -8.14
CA GLY A 142 6.87 -2.98 -8.02
C GLY A 142 6.97 -2.52 -6.58
N CYS A 143 6.02 -2.91 -5.71
CA CYS A 143 6.09 -2.62 -4.28
C CYS A 143 7.35 -3.25 -3.65
N ALA A 144 7.68 -4.50 -3.97
CA ALA A 144 8.88 -5.15 -3.45
C ALA A 144 10.17 -4.44 -3.86
N LEU A 145 10.29 -4.09 -5.15
CA LEU A 145 11.43 -3.32 -5.66
C LEU A 145 11.48 -1.92 -5.03
N ALA A 146 10.34 -1.27 -4.83
CA ALA A 146 10.30 0.01 -4.15
C ALA A 146 10.83 -0.10 -2.71
N MET A 147 10.48 -1.16 -1.96
CA MET A 147 11.00 -1.41 -0.61
C MET A 147 12.54 -1.58 -0.60
N ILE A 148 13.10 -2.27 -1.60
CA ILE A 148 14.54 -2.56 -1.71
C ILE A 148 15.33 -1.33 -2.22
N LEU A 149 14.79 -0.64 -3.23
CA LEU A 149 15.51 0.41 -3.94
C LEU A 149 15.40 1.77 -3.26
N THR A 150 14.36 1.98 -2.44
CA THR A 150 14.22 3.26 -1.72
C THR A 150 15.06 3.26 -0.45
N ARG A 151 16.22 3.91 -0.56
CA ARG A 151 17.17 4.01 0.55
C ARG A 151 16.87 5.18 1.49
N GLU A 152 16.09 4.93 2.54
CA GLU A 152 16.01 5.77 3.75
C GLU A 152 16.79 5.12 4.91
N THR A 153 17.90 5.76 5.32
CA THR A 153 18.98 5.20 6.16
C THR A 153 18.58 4.41 7.41
N ARG A 154 17.40 4.65 8.00
CA ARG A 154 16.94 4.00 9.24
C ARG A 154 16.11 2.73 9.03
N ILE A 155 15.45 2.54 7.89
CA ILE A 155 14.60 1.37 7.58
C ILE A 155 15.06 0.56 6.38
N ASN A 156 16.19 0.90 5.77
CA ASN A 156 16.73 0.18 4.61
C ASN A 156 16.78 -1.33 4.82
N THR A 157 17.33 -1.79 5.94
CA THR A 157 17.42 -3.23 6.22
C THR A 157 16.05 -3.88 6.33
N LEU A 158 15.07 -3.19 6.93
CA LEU A 158 13.69 -3.70 6.99
C LEU A 158 13.06 -3.76 5.60
N GLY A 159 13.22 -2.71 4.79
CA GLY A 159 12.74 -2.66 3.41
C GLY A 159 13.36 -3.75 2.54
N ASP A 160 14.67 -3.94 2.62
CA ASP A 160 15.40 -4.98 1.90
C ASP A 160 14.87 -6.37 2.29
N VAL A 161 14.74 -6.66 3.59
CA VAL A 161 14.24 -7.95 4.08
C VAL A 161 12.80 -8.19 3.63
N LEU A 162 11.89 -7.23 3.86
CA LEU A 162 10.48 -7.39 3.51
C LEU A 162 10.27 -7.47 1.99
N GLY A 163 11.02 -6.69 1.21
CA GLY A 163 10.99 -6.73 -0.25
C GLY A 163 11.52 -8.04 -0.82
N VAL A 164 12.69 -8.51 -0.35
CA VAL A 164 13.23 -9.80 -0.77
C VAL A 164 12.28 -10.93 -0.40
N LEU A 165 11.73 -10.94 0.82
CA LEU A 165 10.74 -11.94 1.23
C LEU A 165 9.50 -11.92 0.33
N THR A 166 8.98 -10.75 -0.03
CA THR A 166 7.84 -10.62 -0.95
C THR A 166 8.15 -11.30 -2.30
N LEU A 167 9.32 -11.02 -2.88
CA LEU A 167 9.75 -11.64 -4.14
C LEU A 167 9.98 -13.15 -3.99
N VAL A 168 10.57 -13.59 -2.87
CA VAL A 168 10.83 -15.00 -2.59
C VAL A 168 9.52 -15.78 -2.47
N PHE A 169 8.50 -15.28 -1.75
CA PHE A 169 7.23 -15.99 -1.62
C PHE A 169 6.48 -16.08 -2.96
N LEU A 170 6.49 -15.01 -3.77
CA LEU A 170 5.92 -15.06 -5.12
C LEU A 170 6.70 -16.03 -6.03
N GLY A 171 8.03 -15.98 -6.00
CA GLY A 171 8.88 -16.88 -6.77
C GLY A 171 8.78 -18.34 -6.31
N PHE A 172 8.59 -18.57 -5.01
CA PHE A 172 8.42 -19.89 -4.42
C PHE A 172 7.12 -20.55 -4.89
N HIS A 173 6.03 -19.78 -5.00
CA HIS A 173 4.80 -20.27 -5.62
C HIS A 173 5.03 -20.71 -7.08
N LEU A 174 5.69 -19.88 -7.89
CA LEU A 174 5.98 -20.20 -9.29
C LEU A 174 6.89 -21.43 -9.43
N LEU A 175 7.89 -21.57 -8.55
CA LEU A 175 8.78 -22.72 -8.52
C LEU A 175 8.02 -24.01 -8.14
N LEU A 176 7.17 -23.96 -7.12
CA LEU A 176 6.37 -25.12 -6.71
C LEU A 176 5.34 -25.52 -7.76
N GLU A 177 4.69 -24.55 -8.41
CA GLU A 177 3.77 -24.83 -9.53
C GLU A 177 4.51 -25.56 -10.68
N TYR A 178 5.76 -25.18 -10.95
CA TYR A 178 6.59 -25.84 -11.94
C TYR A 178 7.04 -27.26 -11.53
N VAL A 179 7.42 -27.48 -10.26
CA VAL A 179 7.98 -28.76 -9.80
C VAL A 179 6.91 -29.80 -9.46
N VAL A 180 5.87 -29.41 -8.74
CA VAL A 180 4.88 -30.32 -8.15
C VAL A 180 3.59 -30.39 -8.98
N TRP A 181 3.49 -29.57 -10.04
CA TRP A 181 2.29 -29.34 -10.84
C TRP A 181 1.19 -28.62 -10.05
N LYS A 182 0.39 -27.84 -10.77
CA LYS A 182 -0.60 -26.91 -10.20
C LYS A 182 -1.55 -27.56 -9.19
N ASP A 183 -2.07 -28.74 -9.50
CA ASP A 183 -3.14 -29.39 -8.71
C ASP A 183 -2.64 -29.99 -7.38
N HIS A 184 -1.33 -30.10 -7.20
CA HIS A 184 -0.72 -30.65 -5.99
C HIS A 184 0.09 -29.61 -5.20
N ASN A 185 0.00 -28.32 -5.57
CA ASN A 185 0.73 -27.25 -4.90
C ASN A 185 -0.03 -26.81 -3.62
N PRO A 186 0.46 -27.15 -2.40
CA PRO A 186 -0.19 -26.72 -1.16
C PRO A 186 -0.02 -25.22 -0.91
N PHE A 187 0.95 -24.58 -1.57
CA PHE A 187 1.22 -23.16 -1.48
C PHE A 187 0.61 -22.43 -2.69
N THR A 188 -0.71 -22.24 -2.61
CA THR A 188 -1.49 -21.55 -3.64
C THR A 188 -1.05 -20.10 -3.83
N LEU A 189 -1.44 -19.51 -4.96
CA LEU A 189 -1.13 -18.11 -5.26
C LEU A 189 -1.71 -17.18 -4.19
N LEU A 190 -2.85 -17.53 -3.60
CA LEU A 190 -3.46 -16.82 -2.47
C LEU A 190 -2.48 -16.64 -1.31
N TRP A 191 -1.75 -17.69 -0.91
CA TRP A 191 -0.81 -17.59 0.20
C TRP A 191 0.37 -16.70 -0.14
N ALA A 192 0.87 -16.77 -1.38
CA ALA A 192 1.93 -15.89 -1.85
C ALA A 192 1.48 -14.42 -1.86
N GLU A 193 0.27 -14.14 -2.39
CA GLU A 193 -0.33 -12.81 -2.42
C GLU A 193 -0.62 -12.28 -1.01
N TRP A 194 -1.14 -13.12 -0.12
CA TRP A 194 -1.46 -12.72 1.26
C TRP A 194 -0.22 -12.36 2.05
N ILE A 195 0.81 -13.23 2.01
CA ILE A 195 2.10 -12.94 2.64
C ILE A 195 2.70 -11.68 2.03
N GLY A 196 2.64 -11.52 0.71
CA GLY A 196 3.09 -10.29 0.05
C GLY A 196 2.38 -9.04 0.56
N LEU A 197 1.05 -9.07 0.68
CA LEU A 197 0.27 -7.95 1.25
C LEU A 197 0.65 -7.65 2.70
N ILE A 198 0.85 -8.68 3.53
CA ILE A 198 1.31 -8.52 4.91
C ILE A 198 2.65 -7.77 4.94
N LEU A 199 3.63 -8.22 4.16
CA LEU A 199 4.97 -7.64 4.14
C LEU A 199 4.96 -6.19 3.62
N ILE A 200 4.23 -5.92 2.53
CA ILE A 200 4.04 -4.58 1.97
C ILE A 200 3.39 -3.64 3.01
N ALA A 201 2.33 -4.10 3.68
CA ALA A 201 1.63 -3.29 4.67
C ALA A 201 2.47 -3.04 5.92
N ILE A 202 3.24 -4.02 6.40
CA ILE A 202 4.20 -3.83 7.50
C ILE A 202 5.21 -2.75 7.15
N TYR A 203 5.82 -2.82 5.96
CA TYR A 203 6.76 -1.80 5.52
C TYR A 203 6.10 -0.41 5.46
N PHE A 204 4.91 -0.33 4.86
CA PHE A 204 4.18 0.92 4.71
C PHE A 204 3.82 1.56 6.06
N ILE A 205 3.38 0.75 7.03
CA ILE A 205 3.11 1.21 8.41
C ILE A 205 4.40 1.62 9.12
N ALA A 206 5.48 0.86 8.98
CA ALA A 206 6.78 1.14 9.59
C ALA A 206 7.39 2.44 9.06
N GLU A 207 7.38 2.62 7.74
CA GLU A 207 7.79 3.85 7.07
C GLU A 207 6.95 5.03 7.53
N SER A 208 5.63 4.87 7.57
CA SER A 208 4.72 5.89 8.08
C SER A 208 5.06 6.29 9.52
N ARG A 209 5.31 5.33 10.43
CA ARG A 209 5.69 5.62 11.83
C ARG A 209 7.07 6.24 11.99
N GLN A 210 8.05 5.84 11.17
CA GLN A 210 9.37 6.45 11.22
C GLN A 210 9.29 7.93 10.86
N ARG A 211 8.48 8.28 9.84
CA ARG A 211 8.24 9.67 9.47
C ARG A 211 7.74 10.48 10.67
N ASP A 212 6.75 9.98 11.42
CA ASP A 212 6.27 10.67 12.63
C ASP A 212 7.39 10.90 13.66
N ARG A 213 8.23 9.89 13.94
CA ARG A 213 9.33 10.03 14.92
C ARG A 213 10.35 11.08 14.51
N GLN A 214 10.75 11.10 13.23
CA GLN A 214 11.69 12.11 12.73
C GLN A 214 11.10 13.52 12.84
N GLU A 215 9.76 13.66 12.77
CA GLU A 215 9.08 14.94 12.94
C GLU A 215 9.00 15.40 14.40
N GLU A 216 8.78 14.46 15.34
CA GLU A 216 8.88 14.73 16.78
C GLU A 216 10.28 15.22 17.15
N GLU A 217 11.32 14.53 16.66
CA GLU A 217 12.74 14.91 16.86
C GLU A 217 13.08 16.28 16.24
N ALA A 218 12.35 16.74 15.22
CA ALA A 218 12.59 18.01 14.52
C ALA A 218 11.84 19.22 15.12
N HIS A 219 11.20 19.08 16.29
CA HIS A 219 10.37 20.11 16.94
C HIS A 219 9.30 20.69 16.02
N LEU A 220 8.77 19.88 15.08
CA LEU A 220 7.77 20.39 14.15
C LEU A 220 6.41 20.68 14.81
N TYR A 221 6.19 20.13 16.01
CA TYR A 221 4.98 20.25 16.83
C TYR A 221 5.02 21.41 17.85
N GLU A 222 6.19 22.04 18.02
CA GLU A 222 6.42 23.22 18.86
C GLU A 222 6.42 24.52 18.02
#